data_AF-A0A1I2HGJ1-F1
#
_entry.id   AF-A0A1I2HGJ1-F1
#
_cell.length_a   1.000
_cell.length_b   1.000
_cell.length_c   1.000
_cell.angle_alpha   90.00
_cell.angle_beta   90.00
_cell.angle_gamma   90.00
#
_symmetry.space_group_name_H-M   'P 1'
#
loop_
_entity.id
_entity.type
_entity.pdbx_description
1 polymer ?
#
loop_
_entity_poly.entity_id
_entity_poly.type
_entity_poly.pdbx_seq_one_letter_code
_entity_poly.pdbx_strand_id
1 'polypeptide(L)'
;LAVLKGSVHVNGSETLGTAEVGLFARSGDHIRIDSAKNTTALLLCGEPIDEPIAGSGPFVMNTAEEISQAMADYQSGKMGKISQP
;
A
#
# COMPACT_ATOMS: atom_id res chain seq x y z
N LEU A 1 2.20 -7.82 5.15
CA LEU A 1 3.47 -8.43 4.67
C LEU A 1 3.26 -8.91 3.26
N ALA A 2 3.93 -8.31 2.28
CA ALA A 2 3.84 -8.72 0.87
C ALA A 2 5.06 -9.59 0.50
N VAL A 3 4.85 -10.74 -0.14
CA VAL A 3 5.94 -11.64 -0.57
C VAL A 3 6.16 -11.45 -2.06
N LEU A 4 7.31 -10.89 -2.45
CA LEU A 4 7.65 -10.60 -3.84
C LEU A 4 8.28 -11.80 -4.54
N LYS A 5 8.97 -12.66 -3.79
CA LYS A 5 9.62 -13.88 -4.28
C LYS A 5 9.83 -14.86 -3.13
N GLY A 6 9.67 -16.15 -3.39
CA GLY A 6 9.88 -17.21 -2.41
C GLY A 6 8.65 -17.46 -1.54
N SER A 7 8.87 -17.86 -0.29
CA SER A 7 7.82 -18.11 0.69
C SER A 7 8.26 -17.84 2.12
N VAL A 8 7.32 -17.39 2.95
CA VAL A 8 7.51 -17.15 4.39
C VAL A 8 6.52 -17.98 5.18
N HIS A 9 6.96 -18.53 6.31
CA HIS A 9 6.06 -19.05 7.33
C HIS A 9 5.83 -17.96 8.37
N VAL A 10 4.57 -17.74 8.72
CA VAL A 10 4.12 -16.67 9.60
C VAL A 10 3.47 -17.29 10.83
N ASN A 11 3.92 -16.88 12.01
CA ASN A 11 3.41 -17.32 13.32
C ASN A 11 3.33 -18.85 13.50
N GLY A 12 4.14 -19.61 12.74
CA GLY A 12 4.23 -21.07 12.84
C GLY A 12 3.07 -21.87 12.22
N SER A 13 2.04 -21.23 11.67
CA SER A 13 0.86 -21.92 11.14
C SER A 13 0.49 -21.54 9.71
N GLU A 14 0.86 -20.34 9.26
CA GLU A 14 0.50 -19.85 7.92
C GLU A 14 1.73 -19.79 7.02
N THR A 15 1.55 -20.10 5.74
CA THR A 15 2.59 -19.93 4.72
C THR A 15 2.08 -18.92 3.69
N LEU A 16 2.87 -17.87 3.45
CA LEU A 16 2.62 -16.92 2.37
C LEU A 16 3.61 -17.18 1.23
N GLY A 17 3.09 -17.40 0.03
CA GLY A 17 3.83 -17.61 -1.21
C GLY A 17 4.06 -16.33 -2.00
N THR A 18 4.72 -16.46 -3.15
CA THR A 18 4.99 -15.33 -4.05
C THR A 18 3.69 -14.67 -4.53
N ALA A 19 3.69 -13.33 -4.57
CA ALA A 19 2.55 -12.47 -4.91
C ALA A 19 1.38 -12.49 -3.91
N GLU A 20 1.61 -13.00 -2.69
CA GLU A 20 0.61 -12.96 -1.63
C GLU A 20 0.87 -11.83 -0.62
N VAL A 21 -0.21 -11.36 0.01
CA VAL A 21 -0.17 -10.34 1.05
C VAL A 21 -0.88 -10.88 2.29
N GLY A 22 -0.13 -11.02 3.38
CA GLY A 22 -0.67 -11.30 4.71
C GLY A 22 -1.08 -10.02 5.41
N LEU A 23 -2.33 -9.95 5.87
CA LEU A 23 -2.87 -8.89 6.70
C LEU A 23 -2.85 -9.31 8.17
N PHE A 24 -2.36 -8.44 9.04
CA PHE A 24 -2.27 -8.70 10.49
C PHE A 24 -3.27 -7.84 11.24
N ALA A 25 -3.70 -8.31 12.41
CA ALA A 25 -4.46 -7.48 13.33
C ALA A 25 -3.63 -6.26 13.76
N ARG A 26 -4.30 -5.13 14.00
CA ARG A 26 -3.65 -3.91 14.53
C ARG A 26 -3.20 -4.08 15.99
N SER A 27 -3.82 -5.01 16.72
CA SER A 27 -3.45 -5.35 18.09
C SER A 27 -2.31 -6.35 18.14
N GLY A 28 -1.41 -6.18 19.10
CA GLY A 28 -0.25 -7.05 19.32
C GLY A 28 1.05 -6.38 18.90
N ASP A 29 2.16 -6.85 19.48
CA ASP A 29 3.45 -6.14 19.43
C ASP A 29 4.48 -6.84 18.53
N HIS A 30 4.21 -8.08 18.14
CA HIS A 30 5.17 -8.94 17.45
C HIS A 30 4.52 -9.77 16.35
N ILE A 31 5.27 -9.97 15.26
CA ILE A 31 5.01 -10.97 14.23
C ILE A 31 6.24 -11.88 14.13
N ARG A 32 6.04 -13.19 14.01
CA ARG A 32 7.13 -14.13 13.79
C ARG A 32 7.16 -14.54 12.33
N ILE A 33 8.33 -14.41 11.70
CA ILE A 33 8.56 -14.78 10.31
C ILE A 33 9.70 -15.79 10.27
N ASP A 34 9.40 -17.00 9.83
CA ASP A 34 10.37 -18.07 9.57
C ASP A 34 10.52 -18.21 8.04
N SER A 35 11.65 -17.78 7.49
CA SER A 35 11.84 -17.77 6.03
C SER A 35 12.38 -19.11 5.50
N ALA A 36 11.85 -19.57 4.37
CA ALA A 36 12.56 -20.50 3.51
C ALA A 36 13.58 -19.74 2.64
N LYS A 37 14.68 -20.40 2.26
CA LYS A 37 15.80 -19.81 1.49
C LYS A 37 15.31 -19.04 0.25
N ASN A 38 16.00 -17.95 -0.11
CA ASN A 38 15.77 -17.14 -1.33
C ASN A 38 14.43 -16.37 -1.38
N THR A 39 14.05 -15.74 -0.27
CA THR A 39 12.79 -15.00 -0.16
C THR A 39 13.01 -13.49 -0.13
N THR A 40 12.17 -12.75 -0.85
CA THR A 40 12.08 -11.29 -0.82
C THR A 40 10.67 -10.91 -0.36
N ALA A 41 10.57 -10.20 0.76
CA ALA A 41 9.29 -9.76 1.31
C ALA A 41 9.38 -8.31 1.79
N LEU A 42 8.24 -7.62 1.80
CA LEU A 42 8.07 -6.24 2.24
C LEU A 42 7.08 -6.18 3.40
N LEU A 43 7.54 -5.69 4.55
CA LEU A 43 6.68 -5.37 5.67
C LEU A 43 6.20 -3.92 5.53
N LEU A 44 4.89 -3.75 5.35
CA LEU A 44 4.21 -2.46 5.29
C LEU A 44 3.45 -2.28 6.61
N CYS A 45 3.80 -1.24 7.37
CA CYS A 45 3.14 -0.90 8.63
C CYS A 45 3.17 0.63 8.80
N GLY A 46 2.18 1.15 9.53
CA GLY A 46 2.03 2.58 9.77
C GLY A 46 0.83 2.85 10.66
N GLU A 47 0.83 4.01 11.30
CA GLU A 47 -0.34 4.52 12.01
C GLU A 47 -1.44 4.87 11.01
N PRO A 48 -2.68 4.41 11.24
CA PRO A 48 -3.79 4.81 10.37
C PRO A 48 -4.03 6.31 10.45
N ILE A 49 -4.19 6.91 9.27
CA ILE A 49 -4.46 8.33 9.10
C ILE A 49 -5.83 8.76 9.69
N ASP A 50 -6.76 7.82 9.84
CA ASP A 50 -8.10 8.02 10.40
C ASP A 50 -8.90 9.18 9.75
N GLU A 51 -8.66 9.40 8.46
CA GLU A 51 -9.38 10.36 7.62
C GLU A 51 -10.22 9.64 6.54
N PRO A 52 -11.30 10.26 6.04
CA PRO A 52 -12.04 9.75 4.89
C PRO A 52 -11.13 9.60 3.66
N ILE A 53 -11.40 8.58 2.85
CA ILE A 53 -10.66 8.30 1.61
C ILE A 53 -11.65 8.32 0.45
N ALA A 54 -11.47 9.27 -0.47
CA ALA A 54 -12.17 9.37 -1.74
C ALA A 54 -11.15 9.20 -2.89
N GLY A 55 -11.34 8.20 -3.74
CA GLY A 55 -10.40 7.89 -4.82
C GLY A 55 -11.09 7.80 -6.19
N SER A 56 -10.47 8.39 -7.22
CA SER A 56 -10.91 8.25 -8.61
C SER A 56 -9.71 8.32 -9.56
N GLY A 57 -9.41 7.19 -10.21
CA GLY A 57 -8.28 7.09 -11.15
C GLY A 57 -6.95 7.39 -10.44
N PRO A 58 -6.17 8.39 -10.90
CA PRO A 58 -4.86 8.71 -10.31
C PRO A 58 -4.94 9.63 -9.07
N PHE A 59 -6.13 10.04 -8.64
CA PHE A 59 -6.30 10.99 -7.54
C PHE A 59 -6.94 10.32 -6.31
N VAL A 60 -6.39 10.60 -5.13
CA VAL A 60 -6.90 10.20 -3.83
C VAL A 60 -6.93 11.42 -2.92
N MET A 61 -8.12 11.78 -2.43
CA MET A 61 -8.41 12.93 -1.56
C MET A 61 -9.30 12.49 -0.40
N ASN A 62 -9.86 13.42 0.39
CA ASN A 62 -10.75 13.09 1.50
C ASN A 62 -12.24 13.15 1.10
N THR A 63 -12.61 13.97 0.11
CA THR A 63 -14.01 14.20 -0.32
C THR A 63 -14.21 14.08 -1.85
N ALA A 64 -15.46 13.92 -2.29
CA ALA A 64 -15.80 13.83 -3.71
C ALA A 64 -15.64 15.19 -4.45
N GLU A 65 -15.86 16.28 -3.73
CA GLU A 65 -15.66 17.65 -4.21
C GLU A 65 -14.18 17.91 -4.50
N GLU A 66 -13.28 17.48 -3.60
CA GLU A 66 -11.83 17.57 -3.80
C GLU A 66 -11.35 16.75 -5.00
N ILE A 67 -11.93 15.56 -5.23
CA ILE A 67 -11.65 14.77 -6.45
C ILE A 67 -12.07 15.53 -7.71
N SER A 68 -13.26 16.15 -7.69
CA SER A 68 -13.78 16.92 -8.82
C SER A 68 -12.88 18.13 -9.11
N GLN A 69 -12.41 18.80 -8.06
CA GLN A 69 -11.45 19.90 -8.14
C GLN A 69 -10.09 19.45 -8.70
N ALA A 70 -9.53 18.35 -8.19
CA ALA A 70 -8.25 17.80 -8.68
C ALA A 70 -8.31 17.44 -10.17
N MET A 71 -9.42 16.87 -10.62
CA MET A 71 -9.65 16.56 -12.03
C MET A 71 -9.71 17.83 -12.90
N ALA A 72 -10.40 18.87 -12.43
CA ALA A 72 -10.48 20.15 -13.13
C ALA A 72 -9.12 20.86 -13.20
N ASP A 73 -8.32 20.79 -12.13
CA ASP A 73 -6.97 21.35 -12.11
C ASP A 73 -6.01 20.59 -13.03
N TYR A 74 -6.16 19.27 -13.14
CA TYR A 74 -5.45 18.48 -14.15
C TYR A 74 -5.84 18.87 -15.57
N GLN A 75 -7.14 18.92 -15.87
CA GLN A 75 -7.66 19.28 -17.20
C GLN A 75 -7.30 20.72 -17.61
N SER A 76 -7.18 21.63 -16.65
CA SER A 76 -6.75 23.02 -16.87
C SER A 76 -5.22 23.21 -16.89
N GLY A 77 -4.44 22.12 -16.77
CA GLY A 77 -2.98 22.16 -16.88
C GLY A 77 -2.26 22.75 -15.68
N LYS A 78 -2.88 22.74 -14.49
CA LYS A 78 -2.30 23.28 -13.24
C LYS A 78 -1.41 22.30 -12.48
N MET A 79 -1.18 21.09 -12.99
CA MET A 79 -0.36 20.05 -12.34
C MET A 79 1.15 20.20 -12.56
N GLY A 80 1.60 21.38 -12.97
CA GLY A 80 2.98 21.62 -13.40
C GLY A 80 3.27 21.04 -14.78
N LYS A 81 4.51 21.22 -15.24
CA LYS A 81 4.98 20.71 -16.54
C LYS A 81 6.30 19.97 -16.32
N ILE A 82 6.44 18.82 -16.97
CA ILE A 82 7.72 18.14 -17.07
C ILE A 82 8.47 18.81 -18.22
N SER A 83 9.39 19.73 -17.90
CA SER A 83 10.31 20.28 -18.88
C SER A 83 11.26 19.17 -19.34
N GLN A 84 11.35 18.91 -20.64
CA GLN A 84 12.38 18.00 -21.17
C GLN A 84 13.78 18.60 -20.91
N PRO A 85 14.79 17.76 -20.62
CA PRO A 85 16.17 18.19 -20.40
C PRO A 85 16.80 18.78 -21.67
#